data_AF-A0A497QNG3-F1
#
_entry.id   AF-A0A497QNG3-F1
#
_cell.length_a   1.000
_cell.length_b   1.000
_cell.length_c   1.000
_cell.angle_alpha   90.00
_cell.angle_beta   90.00
_cell.angle_gamma   90.00
#
_symmetry.space_group_name_H-M   'P 1'
#
loop_
_entity.id
_entity.type
_entity.pdbx_description
1 polymer ?
#
loop_
_entity_poly.entity_id
_entity_poly.type
_entity_poly.pdbx_seq_one_letter_code
_entity_poly.pdbx_strand_id
1 'polypeptide(L)'
;MSSITHTVIVNGGFSSFLETFINFRGWLHALPVLNQILVFIGLIALTVGIAVVLYYIIQGAFKLTFEVLKAIVHMIKGLLDAFYRHATAPRHPRNPQHHRNSLPASSPYLRKPARRINSHHLPKVPPTVSAAPKNNSSLHCPECGEIFTPEMIQVMSKQHQVFCEFCGKNLEYIMS
;
A
#
# COMPACT_ATOMS: atom_id res chain seq x y z
N MET A 1 4.07 6.26 61.74
CA MET A 1 3.50 6.81 60.49
C MET A 1 4.65 7.44 59.71
N SER A 2 5.24 6.66 58.81
CA SER A 2 6.43 7.02 58.03
C SER A 2 5.94 7.55 56.68
N SER A 3 6.02 8.86 56.47
CA SER A 3 5.65 9.47 55.21
C SER A 3 6.81 9.26 54.22
N ILE A 4 6.61 8.39 53.24
CA ILE A 4 7.57 8.14 52.15
C ILE A 4 7.34 9.23 51.09
N THR A 5 8.15 10.28 51.15
CA THR A 5 8.20 11.32 50.14
C THR A 5 8.91 10.77 48.90
N HIS A 6 8.14 10.31 47.92
CA HIS A 6 8.65 10.03 46.57
C HIS A 6 8.89 11.36 45.85
N THR A 7 10.07 11.96 46.05
CA THR A 7 10.60 12.98 45.14
C THR A 7 11.02 12.28 43.86
N VAL A 8 10.17 12.37 42.82
CA VAL A 8 10.52 11.95 41.47
C VAL A 8 11.60 12.92 40.97
N ILE A 9 12.86 12.49 41.06
CA ILE A 9 14.04 13.22 40.57
C ILE A 9 14.03 13.16 39.04
N VAL A 10 13.33 14.10 38.40
CA VAL A 10 13.50 14.36 36.95
C VAL A 10 14.64 15.38 36.71
N ASN A 11 15.20 15.97 37.78
CA ASN A 11 16.20 17.04 37.71
C ASN A 11 17.67 16.57 37.67
N GLY A 12 17.96 15.26 37.72
CA GLY A 12 19.34 14.74 37.71
C GLY A 12 20.02 14.73 36.33
N GLY A 13 19.23 14.79 35.24
CA GLY A 13 19.77 14.69 33.89
C GLY A 13 20.51 15.94 33.43
N PHE A 14 19.96 17.13 33.72
CA PHE A 14 20.49 18.38 33.18
C PHE A 14 21.80 18.81 33.87
N SER A 15 21.93 18.59 35.18
CA SER A 15 23.18 18.86 35.91
C SER A 15 24.32 17.95 35.44
N SER A 16 24.04 16.65 35.31
CA SER A 16 25.01 15.66 34.81
C SER A 16 25.42 15.96 33.36
N PHE A 17 24.47 16.41 32.54
CA PHE A 17 24.75 16.85 31.17
C PHE A 17 25.64 18.09 31.16
N LEU A 18 25.36 19.10 31.98
CA LEU A 18 26.16 20.33 32.04
C LEU A 18 27.61 20.05 32.46
N GLU A 19 27.84 19.23 33.48
CA GLU A 19 29.19 18.85 33.89
C GLU A 19 29.95 18.11 32.77
N THR A 20 29.27 17.17 32.11
CA THR A 20 29.83 16.46 30.95
C THR A 20 30.14 17.42 29.81
N PHE A 21 29.25 18.39 29.55
CA PHE A 21 29.42 19.38 28.49
C PHE A 21 30.57 20.35 28.77
N ILE A 22 30.73 20.80 30.02
CA ILE A 22 31.84 21.68 30.42
C ILE A 22 33.18 20.95 30.24
N ASN A 23 33.27 19.70 30.70
CA ASN A 23 34.47 18.87 30.51
C ASN A 23 34.77 18.63 29.02
N PHE A 24 33.74 18.31 28.23
CA PHE A 24 33.86 18.13 26.79
C PHE A 24 34.35 19.39 26.09
N ARG A 25 33.80 20.57 26.44
CA ARG A 25 34.23 21.86 25.88
C ARG A 25 35.70 22.14 26.18
N GLY A 26 36.16 21.84 27.40
CA GLY A 26 37.57 21.98 27.76
C GLY A 26 38.47 21.10 26.89
N TRP A 27 38.11 19.83 26.70
CA TRP A 27 38.80 18.92 25.80
C TRP A 27 38.79 19.41 24.34
N LEU A 28 37.66 19.95 23.87
CA LEU A 28 37.52 20.44 22.50
C LEU A 28 38.39 21.67 22.23
N HIS A 29 38.57 22.55 23.22
CA HIS A 29 39.50 23.68 23.13
C HIS A 29 40.98 23.28 23.10
N ALA A 30 41.33 22.10 23.61
CA ALA A 30 42.69 21.57 23.53
C ALA A 30 43.06 21.05 22.14
N LEU A 31 42.08 20.84 21.25
CA LEU A 31 42.31 20.38 19.89
C LEU A 31 42.62 21.53 18.92
N PRO A 32 43.42 21.28 17.86
CA PRO A 32 43.65 22.26 16.81
C PRO A 32 42.35 22.62 16.07
N VAL A 33 42.27 23.85 15.55
CA VAL A 33 41.05 24.45 14.94
C VAL A 33 40.44 23.55 13.87
N LEU A 34 41.27 22.88 13.06
CA LEU A 34 40.79 21.98 12.00
C LEU A 34 40.00 20.78 12.55
N ASN A 35 40.44 20.21 13.68
CA ASN A 35 39.75 19.10 14.35
C ASN A 35 38.45 19.57 15.01
N GLN A 36 38.39 20.80 15.52
CA GLN A 36 37.15 21.36 16.08
C GLN A 36 36.06 21.45 15.00
N ILE A 37 36.39 22.00 13.83
CA ILE A 37 35.44 22.11 12.71
C ILE A 37 34.95 20.72 12.28
N LEU A 38 35.87 19.74 12.21
CA LEU A 38 35.52 18.36 11.86
C LEU A 38 34.55 17.73 12.87
N VAL A 39 34.78 17.94 14.17
CA VAL A 39 33.88 17.45 15.23
C VAL A 39 32.49 18.08 15.12
N PHE A 40 32.40 19.40 14.84
CA PHE A 40 31.12 20.07 14.62
C PHE A 40 30.35 19.51 13.43
N ILE A 41 31.02 19.34 12.28
CA ILE A 41 30.42 18.75 11.08
C ILE A 41 29.95 17.32 11.39
N GLY A 42 30.76 16.53 12.08
CA GLY A 42 30.41 15.17 12.51
C GLY A 42 29.19 15.13 13.42
N LEU A 43 29.09 16.05 14.40
CA LEU A 43 27.95 16.16 15.30
C LEU A 43 26.66 16.52 14.54
N ILE A 44 26.73 17.48 13.61
CA ILE A 44 25.59 17.88 12.77
C ILE A 44 25.16 16.70 11.90
N ALA A 45 26.10 16.05 11.22
CA ALA A 45 25.82 14.89 10.38
C ALA A 45 25.18 13.74 11.18
N LEU A 46 25.69 13.46 12.39
CA LEU A 46 25.13 12.46 13.29
C LEU A 46 23.69 12.83 13.71
N THR A 47 23.45 14.10 14.06
CA THR A 47 22.13 14.59 14.46
C THR A 47 21.11 14.45 13.33
N VAL A 48 21.49 14.85 12.11
CA VAL A 48 20.64 14.67 10.92
C VAL A 48 20.41 13.19 10.65
N GLY A 49 21.44 12.35 10.76
CA GLY A 49 21.33 10.90 10.60
C GLY A 49 20.32 10.28 11.57
N ILE A 50 20.39 10.64 12.86
CA ILE A 50 19.43 10.18 13.88
C ILE A 50 18.01 10.65 13.53
N ALA A 51 17.84 11.92 13.15
CA ALA A 51 16.54 12.47 12.79
C ALA A 51 15.91 11.73 11.58
N VAL A 52 16.71 11.43 10.56
CA VAL A 52 16.26 10.66 9.38
C VAL A 52 15.87 9.23 9.76
N VAL A 53 16.66 8.56 10.59
CA VAL A 53 16.33 7.21 11.07
C VAL A 53 15.03 7.21 11.86
N LEU A 54 14.84 8.15 12.78
CA LEU A 54 13.59 8.30 13.53
C LEU A 54 12.40 8.57 12.61
N TYR A 55 12.58 9.43 11.62
CA TYR A 55 11.56 9.71 10.61
C TYR A 55 11.11 8.42 9.90
N TYR A 56 12.05 7.59 9.44
CA TYR A 56 11.73 6.32 8.79
C TYR A 56 11.08 5.30 9.73
N ILE A 57 11.51 5.24 11.00
CA ILE A 57 10.88 4.36 12.00
C ILE A 57 9.42 4.75 12.21
N ILE A 58 9.15 6.05 12.38
CA ILE A 58 7.79 6.57 12.55
C ILE A 58 6.95 6.27 11.30
N GLN A 59 7.47 6.57 10.11
CA GLN A 59 6.79 6.31 8.85
C GLN A 59 6.49 4.81 8.67
N GLY A 60 7.43 3.94 9.02
CA GLY A 60 7.27 2.48 9.00
C GLY A 60 6.20 2.02 9.99
N ALA A 61 6.22 2.55 11.22
CA ALA A 61 5.23 2.24 12.24
C ALA A 61 3.80 2.65 11.82
N PHE A 62 3.63 3.83 11.23
CA PHE A 62 2.33 4.28 10.71
C PHE A 62 1.83 3.36 9.59
N LYS A 63 2.70 3.00 8.65
CA LYS A 63 2.33 2.10 7.54
C LYS A 63 1.94 0.71 8.05
N LEU A 64 2.71 0.17 8.99
CA LEU A 64 2.44 -1.13 9.61
C LEU A 64 1.12 -1.12 10.38
N THR A 65 0.89 -0.07 11.17
CA THR A 65 -0.37 0.11 11.92
C THR A 65 -1.57 0.20 10.98
N PHE A 66 -1.44 0.94 9.88
CA PHE A 66 -2.49 1.03 8.86
C PHE A 66 -2.81 -0.32 8.21
N GLU A 67 -1.79 -1.11 7.86
CA GLU A 67 -2.00 -2.45 7.30
C GLU A 67 -2.62 -3.43 8.30
N VAL A 68 -2.18 -3.42 9.55
CA VAL A 68 -2.77 -4.24 10.62
C VAL A 68 -4.23 -3.87 10.82
N LEU A 69 -4.56 -2.58 10.87
CA LEU A 69 -5.93 -2.12 10.99
C LEU A 69 -6.79 -2.54 9.80
N LYS A 70 -6.25 -2.42 8.57
CA LYS A 70 -6.90 -2.88 7.35
C LYS A 70 -7.19 -4.39 7.39
N ALA A 71 -6.24 -5.19 7.86
CA ALA A 71 -6.41 -6.64 8.02
C ALA A 71 -7.51 -6.97 9.04
N ILE A 72 -7.55 -6.25 10.17
CA ILE A 72 -8.59 -6.42 11.20
C ILE A 72 -9.97 -6.09 10.64
N VAL A 73 -10.11 -4.97 9.91
CA VAL A 73 -11.38 -4.58 9.28
C VAL A 73 -11.85 -5.66 8.29
N HIS A 74 -10.94 -6.23 7.50
CA HIS A 74 -11.27 -7.27 6.54
C HIS A 74 -11.68 -8.59 7.22
N MET A 75 -11.03 -8.95 8.33
CA MET A 75 -11.40 -10.09 9.18
C MET A 75 -12.80 -9.93 9.76
N ILE A 76 -13.10 -8.76 10.34
CA ILE A 76 -14.42 -8.45 10.90
C ILE A 76 -15.50 -8.57 9.82
N LYS A 77 -15.27 -8.00 8.64
CA LYS A 77 -16.21 -8.09 7.52
C LYS A 77 -16.47 -9.54 7.10
N GLY A 78 -15.42 -10.36 7.00
CA GLY A 78 -15.56 -11.80 6.71
C GLY A 78 -16.36 -12.55 7.78
N LEU A 79 -16.17 -12.20 9.06
CA LEU A 79 -16.91 -12.81 10.18
C LEU A 79 -18.40 -12.43 10.14
N LEU A 80 -18.69 -11.16 9.86
CA LEU A 80 -20.07 -10.66 9.66
C LEU A 80 -20.75 -11.40 8.51
N ASP A 81 -20.11 -11.51 7.35
CA ASP A 81 -20.67 -12.21 6.19
C ASP A 81 -20.97 -13.70 6.50
N ALA A 82 -20.07 -14.37 7.22
CA ALA A 82 -20.29 -15.75 7.67
C ALA A 82 -21.49 -15.86 8.61
N PHE A 83 -21.61 -14.92 9.55
CA PHE A 83 -22.74 -14.87 10.49
C PHE A 83 -24.07 -14.58 9.77
N TYR A 84 -24.10 -13.63 8.85
CA TYR A 84 -25.27 -13.30 8.04
C TYR A 84 -25.75 -14.51 7.22
N ARG A 85 -24.84 -15.28 6.62
CA ARG A 85 -25.18 -16.51 5.91
C ARG A 85 -25.81 -17.57 6.82
N HIS A 86 -25.31 -17.72 8.04
CA HIS A 86 -25.91 -18.66 8.99
C HIS A 86 -27.29 -18.20 9.51
N ALA A 87 -27.47 -16.89 9.73
CA ALA A 87 -28.74 -16.35 10.17
C ALA A 87 -29.84 -16.42 9.09
N THR A 88 -29.48 -16.26 7.82
CA THR A 88 -30.42 -16.20 6.70
C THR A 88 -30.59 -17.52 5.95
N ALA A 89 -29.82 -18.56 6.26
CA ALA A 89 -30.02 -19.90 5.71
C ALA A 89 -31.46 -20.36 6.01
N PRO A 90 -32.37 -20.37 5.02
CA PRO A 90 -33.72 -20.81 5.25
C PRO A 90 -33.62 -22.27 5.67
N ARG A 91 -34.21 -22.63 6.82
CA ARG A 91 -34.48 -24.03 7.13
C ARG A 91 -35.45 -24.51 6.06
N HIS A 92 -34.94 -24.97 4.93
CA HIS A 92 -35.75 -25.72 4.01
C HIS A 92 -36.30 -26.89 4.82
N PRO A 93 -37.63 -27.02 4.95
CA PRO A 93 -38.21 -28.23 5.50
C PRO A 93 -37.67 -29.36 4.61
N ARG A 94 -36.86 -30.21 5.22
CA ARG A 94 -36.31 -31.43 4.63
C ARG A 94 -37.52 -32.25 4.20
N ASN A 95 -37.96 -32.07 2.95
CA ASN A 95 -39.02 -32.89 2.38
C ASN A 95 -38.37 -34.22 2.00
N PRO A 96 -38.58 -35.30 2.75
CA PRO A 96 -37.92 -36.57 2.50
C PRO A 96 -38.75 -37.32 1.46
N GLN A 97 -38.85 -36.81 0.23
CA GLN A 97 -39.54 -37.52 -0.84
C GLN A 97 -39.11 -36.97 -2.20
N HIS A 98 -38.05 -37.54 -2.75
CA HIS A 98 -38.20 -38.30 -4.00
C HIS A 98 -36.95 -39.11 -4.30
N HIS A 99 -36.95 -40.31 -3.75
CA HIS A 99 -36.34 -41.43 -4.42
C HIS A 99 -37.22 -41.73 -5.64
N ARG A 100 -36.78 -41.35 -6.83
CA ARG A 100 -37.12 -42.07 -8.07
C ARG A 100 -36.12 -41.76 -9.17
N ASN A 101 -35.25 -42.74 -9.36
CA ASN A 101 -34.81 -43.26 -10.65
C ASN A 101 -33.92 -42.36 -11.50
N SER A 102 -32.62 -42.62 -11.39
CA SER A 102 -31.75 -43.02 -12.51
C SER A 102 -32.14 -42.55 -13.91
N LEU A 103 -31.26 -41.80 -14.58
CA LEU A 103 -30.58 -42.33 -15.77
C LEU A 103 -29.32 -41.51 -16.11
N PRO A 104 -28.24 -42.17 -16.56
CA PRO A 104 -27.00 -41.54 -17.00
C PRO A 104 -27.06 -41.25 -18.51
N ALA A 105 -26.76 -40.03 -18.92
CA ALA A 105 -26.45 -39.75 -20.32
C ALA A 105 -25.55 -38.51 -20.41
N SER A 106 -24.26 -38.79 -20.52
CA SER A 106 -23.26 -38.04 -21.29
C SER A 106 -23.78 -36.83 -22.07
N SER A 107 -23.30 -35.64 -21.71
CA SER A 107 -23.06 -34.59 -22.71
C SER A 107 -21.57 -34.24 -22.70
N PRO A 108 -20.79 -34.79 -23.64
CA PRO A 108 -19.47 -34.31 -23.93
C PRO A 108 -19.57 -33.13 -24.90
N TYR A 109 -18.63 -32.18 -24.78
CA TYR A 109 -18.37 -31.09 -25.71
C TYR A 109 -19.24 -29.83 -25.60
N LEU A 110 -18.70 -28.81 -24.91
CA LEU A 110 -18.37 -27.58 -25.63
C LEU A 110 -17.12 -26.92 -25.01
N ARG A 111 -15.99 -27.54 -25.32
CA ARG A 111 -14.65 -26.98 -25.13
C ARG A 111 -14.55 -25.77 -26.06
N LYS A 112 -14.71 -24.56 -25.52
CA LYS A 112 -14.43 -23.32 -26.27
C LYS A 112 -12.98 -23.40 -26.79
N PRO A 113 -12.74 -23.18 -28.10
CA PRO A 113 -11.42 -23.29 -28.68
C PRO A 113 -10.51 -22.20 -28.10
N ALA A 114 -9.35 -22.63 -27.59
CA ALA A 114 -8.23 -21.75 -27.34
C ALA A 114 -7.85 -21.07 -28.66
N ARG A 115 -8.13 -19.78 -28.76
CA ARG A 115 -7.72 -18.94 -29.89
C ARG A 115 -6.19 -18.86 -29.85
N ARG A 116 -5.52 -19.72 -30.63
CA ARG A 116 -4.14 -19.51 -31.05
C ARG A 116 -4.11 -18.20 -31.84
N ILE A 117 -3.66 -17.13 -31.20
CA ILE A 117 -3.27 -15.92 -31.91
C ILE A 117 -1.87 -16.19 -32.45
N ASN A 118 -1.82 -16.35 -33.77
CA ASN A 118 -0.59 -16.43 -34.55
C ASN A 118 0.30 -15.24 -34.22
N SER A 119 1.49 -15.54 -33.69
CA SER A 119 2.60 -14.61 -33.61
C SER A 119 3.19 -14.49 -35.01
N HIS A 120 2.63 -13.60 -35.82
CA HIS A 120 3.27 -13.14 -37.05
C HIS A 120 3.71 -11.70 -36.87
N HIS A 121 5.04 -11.55 -36.81
CA HIS A 121 5.81 -10.46 -37.38
C HIS A 121 5.13 -9.09 -37.41
N LEU A 122 5.44 -8.25 -36.41
CA LEU A 122 5.53 -6.81 -36.66
C LEU A 122 6.98 -6.38 -36.82
N PRO A 123 7.28 -5.44 -37.74
CA PRO A 123 8.63 -4.93 -37.97
C PRO A 123 9.12 -4.18 -36.75
N LYS A 124 10.39 -4.41 -36.40
CA LYS A 124 11.14 -3.64 -35.41
C LYS A 124 11.38 -2.23 -35.96
N VAL A 125 10.44 -1.32 -35.73
CA VAL A 125 10.61 0.12 -36.00
C VAL A 125 11.39 0.74 -34.84
N PRO A 126 12.47 1.49 -35.07
CA PRO A 126 13.21 2.16 -34.01
C PRO A 126 12.32 3.20 -33.29
N PRO A 127 12.49 3.38 -31.97
CA PRO A 127 11.72 4.33 -31.20
C PRO A 127 12.11 5.77 -31.59
N THR A 128 11.31 6.40 -32.43
CA THR A 128 11.31 7.86 -32.58
C THR A 128 10.70 8.43 -31.31
N VAL A 129 11.55 9.05 -30.49
CA VAL A 129 11.17 9.80 -29.29
C VAL A 129 10.48 11.09 -29.74
N SER A 130 9.22 10.98 -30.16
CA SER A 130 8.35 12.14 -30.29
C SER A 130 7.83 12.49 -28.90
N ALA A 131 8.33 13.61 -28.38
CA ALA A 131 7.84 14.24 -27.17
C ALA A 131 6.31 14.33 -27.22
N ALA A 132 5.66 13.62 -26.30
CA ALA A 132 4.22 13.61 -26.17
C ALA A 132 3.73 15.04 -25.83
N PRO A 133 2.74 15.58 -26.57
CA PRO A 133 2.11 16.83 -26.19
C PRO A 133 1.47 16.67 -24.81
N LYS A 134 1.85 17.55 -23.90
CA LYS A 134 1.44 17.59 -22.49
C LYS A 134 0.00 18.13 -22.37
N ASN A 135 -0.96 17.46 -23.00
CA ASN A 135 -2.38 17.75 -22.82
C ASN A 135 -2.90 16.86 -21.69
N ASN A 136 -3.07 17.48 -20.52
CA ASN A 136 -3.63 16.86 -19.31
C ASN A 136 -5.15 16.67 -19.42
N SER A 137 -5.64 16.15 -20.54
CA SER A 137 -7.06 15.82 -20.68
C SER A 137 -7.33 14.58 -19.83
N SER A 138 -7.87 14.78 -18.63
CA SER A 138 -8.37 13.70 -17.81
C SER A 138 -9.49 12.98 -18.56
N LEU A 139 -9.29 11.68 -18.79
CA LEU A 139 -10.33 10.82 -19.35
C LEU A 139 -11.36 10.53 -18.25
N HIS A 140 -12.65 10.58 -18.59
CA HIS A 140 -13.75 10.31 -17.67
C HIS A 140 -14.55 9.10 -18.16
N CYS A 141 -15.09 8.31 -17.22
CA CYS A 141 -15.96 7.19 -17.56
C CYS A 141 -17.30 7.71 -18.12
N PRO A 142 -17.75 7.25 -19.30
CA PRO A 142 -19.01 7.71 -19.89
C PRO A 142 -20.25 7.28 -19.09
N GLU A 143 -20.11 6.29 -18.23
CA GLU A 143 -21.22 5.67 -17.49
C GLU A 143 -21.38 6.28 -16.09
N CYS A 144 -20.28 6.51 -15.36
CA CYS A 144 -20.32 7.05 -14.00
C CYS A 144 -19.73 8.44 -13.86
N GLY A 145 -19.09 9.00 -14.89
CA GLY A 145 -18.47 10.33 -14.86
C GLY A 145 -17.14 10.41 -14.08
N GLU A 146 -16.69 9.31 -13.47
CA GLU A 146 -15.49 9.31 -12.63
C GLU A 146 -14.21 9.39 -13.49
N ILE A 147 -13.17 10.02 -12.93
CA ILE A 147 -11.88 10.22 -13.61
C ILE A 147 -11.09 8.91 -13.60
N PHE A 148 -10.52 8.54 -14.75
CA PHE A 148 -9.64 7.37 -14.81
C PHE A 148 -8.34 7.61 -14.06
N THR A 149 -7.94 6.61 -13.26
CA THR A 149 -6.64 6.63 -12.62
C THR A 149 -5.52 6.50 -13.66
N PRO A 150 -4.31 7.01 -13.39
CA PRO A 150 -3.18 6.92 -14.33
C PRO A 150 -2.86 5.47 -14.73
N GLU A 151 -3.05 4.52 -13.81
CA GLU A 151 -2.86 3.10 -14.05
C GLU A 151 -3.87 2.54 -15.05
N MET A 152 -5.15 2.94 -14.93
CA MET A 152 -6.19 2.54 -15.87
C MET A 152 -5.91 3.09 -17.26
N ILE A 153 -5.48 4.35 -17.38
CA ILE A 153 -5.09 4.95 -18.66
C ILE A 153 -3.92 4.17 -19.29
N GLN A 154 -2.93 3.77 -18.48
CA GLN A 154 -1.82 2.97 -18.95
C GLN A 154 -2.26 1.57 -19.42
N VAL A 155 -3.17 0.90 -18.70
CA VAL A 155 -3.72 -0.40 -19.13
C VAL A 155 -4.56 -0.24 -20.40
N MET A 156 -5.34 0.84 -20.51
CA MET A 156 -6.18 1.15 -21.68
C MET A 156 -5.35 1.40 -22.94
N SER A 157 -4.14 1.97 -22.81
CA SER A 157 -3.21 2.11 -23.93
C SER A 157 -2.61 0.78 -24.41
N LYS A 158 -2.65 -0.27 -23.58
CA LYS A 158 -2.11 -1.60 -23.91
C LYS A 158 -3.18 -2.61 -24.29
N GLN A 159 -4.39 -2.45 -23.76
CA GLN A 159 -5.50 -3.38 -23.90
C GLN A 159 -6.73 -2.61 -24.38
N HIS A 160 -7.38 -3.10 -25.44
CA HIS A 160 -8.58 -2.47 -26.02
C HIS A 160 -9.83 -2.56 -25.13
N GLN A 161 -9.74 -3.23 -23.99
CA GLN A 161 -10.84 -3.42 -23.04
C GLN A 161 -10.35 -3.15 -21.62
N VAL A 162 -11.00 -2.24 -20.92
CA VAL A 162 -10.73 -1.92 -19.50
C VAL A 162 -12.06 -1.83 -18.76
N PHE A 163 -12.10 -2.36 -17.55
CA PHE A 163 -13.26 -2.24 -16.67
C PHE A 163 -13.14 -0.98 -15.82
N CYS A 164 -14.23 -0.23 -15.68
CA CYS A 164 -14.28 0.87 -14.71
C CYS A 164 -14.28 0.31 -13.28
N GLU A 165 -13.37 0.76 -12.41
CA GLU A 165 -13.34 0.27 -11.02
C GLU A 165 -14.58 0.69 -10.21
N PHE A 166 -15.19 1.82 -10.58
CA PHE A 166 -16.33 2.39 -9.86
C PHE A 166 -17.66 1.75 -10.25
N CYS A 167 -17.91 1.56 -11.56
CA CYS A 167 -19.18 1.03 -12.05
C CYS A 167 -19.12 -0.42 -12.54
N GLY A 168 -17.92 -1.01 -12.68
CA GLY A 168 -17.72 -2.38 -13.11
C GLY A 168 -18.04 -2.67 -14.58
N LYS A 169 -18.42 -1.65 -15.37
CA LYS A 169 -18.72 -1.83 -16.79
C LYS A 169 -17.45 -1.96 -17.63
N ASN A 170 -17.52 -2.82 -18.65
CA ASN A 170 -16.48 -2.97 -19.65
C ASN A 170 -16.56 -1.80 -20.65
N LEU A 171 -15.43 -1.14 -20.87
CA LEU A 171 -15.31 -0.04 -21.80
C LEU A 171 -14.43 -0.49 -22.97
N GLU A 172 -15.00 -0.42 -24.17
CA GLU A 172 -14.29 -0.70 -25.42
C GLU A 172 -13.89 0.65 -26.04
N TYR A 173 -12.58 0.91 -26.08
CA TYR A 173 -12.07 2.16 -26.61
C TYR A 173 -11.68 1.98 -28.08
N ILE A 174 -12.38 2.68 -28.97
CA ILE A 174 -12.05 2.71 -30.40
C ILE A 174 -11.05 3.86 -30.61
N MET A 175 -9.77 3.55 -30.84
CA MET A 175 -8.80 4.54 -31.28
C MET A 175 -9.16 4.97 -32.71
N SER A 176 -9.75 6.16 -32.84
CA SER A 176 -9.98 6.85 -34.12
C SER A 176 -8.73 7.59 -34.58
#